data_AF-A0A7S0L0C0-F1
#
_entry.id   AF-A0A7S0L0C0-F1
#
_cell.length_a   1.000
_cell.length_b   1.000
_cell.length_c   1.000
_cell.angle_alpha   90.00
_cell.angle_beta   90.00
_cell.angle_gamma   90.00
#
_symmetry.space_group_name_H-M   'P 1'
#
loop_
_entity.id
_entity.type
_entity.pdbx_description
1 polymer ?
#
loop_
_entity_poly.entity_id
_entity_poly.type
_entity_poly.pdbx_seq_one_letter_code
_entity_poly.pdbx_strand_id
1 'polypeptide(L)'
;QGRLDTARKLLGFAIGRCPKDNLFKAYIQLELQLGEVPRCRELYHKYLQWNGANCSAWTAFAELEASLGELERCRAIYELAIGQASLDMPEMLWKSYIDLEISQGEWERTRALYRNLLERTKHVKVWLSFAAFERDAGEIEAEAALEEADNAKAGEKRAEAKVAADEVFTEAEAHFKDSGQKEERVLVLEAWRVMLDEVGDRGDAAELAARMPKRVKRKRQVVTDDGEAAGWEEYYDYIFPEEEAKAPNLKILEMANKWKRQKVVQEQGADD
;
A
#
# COMPACT_ATOMS: atom_id res chain seq x y z
N GLN A 1 14.04 -44.70 -14.31
CA GLN A 1 12.67 -44.50 -14.81
C GLN A 1 11.61 -45.11 -13.89
N GLY A 2 11.65 -46.40 -13.50
CA GLY A 2 10.59 -47.04 -12.67
C GLY A 2 10.32 -46.47 -11.26
N ARG A 3 11.22 -45.67 -10.68
CA ARG A 3 10.98 -44.98 -9.38
C ARG A 3 10.17 -43.68 -9.51
N LEU A 4 10.08 -43.10 -10.71
CA LEU A 4 9.34 -41.85 -10.93
C LEU A 4 7.84 -42.10 -11.06
N ASP A 5 7.45 -43.14 -11.81
CA ASP A 5 6.02 -43.47 -11.97
C ASP A 5 5.39 -43.95 -10.67
N THR A 6 6.16 -44.66 -9.84
CA THR A 6 5.74 -45.06 -8.50
C THR A 6 5.63 -43.85 -7.57
N ALA A 7 6.59 -42.92 -7.60
CA ALA A 7 6.51 -41.66 -6.84
C ALA A 7 5.30 -40.81 -7.25
N ARG A 8 5.04 -40.65 -8.55
CA ARG A 8 3.87 -39.93 -9.08
C ARG A 8 2.55 -40.56 -8.65
N LYS A 9 2.42 -41.89 -8.75
CA LYS A 9 1.23 -42.61 -8.28
C LYS A 9 1.03 -42.47 -6.78
N LEU A 10 2.11 -42.53 -6.00
CA LEU A 10 2.05 -42.38 -4.54
C LEU A 10 1.63 -40.97 -4.14
N LEU A 11 2.20 -39.94 -4.75
CA LEU A 11 1.86 -38.53 -4.50
C LEU A 11 0.43 -38.22 -4.95
N GLY A 12 0.03 -38.70 -6.13
CA GLY A 12 -1.36 -38.58 -6.61
C GLY A 12 -2.36 -39.28 -5.69
N PHE A 13 -2.04 -40.48 -5.20
CA PHE A 13 -2.86 -41.19 -4.22
C PHE A 13 -2.92 -40.45 -2.87
N ALA A 14 -1.80 -39.89 -2.42
CA ALA A 14 -1.72 -39.11 -1.20
C ALA A 14 -2.61 -37.86 -1.26
N ILE A 15 -2.58 -37.13 -2.38
CA ILE A 15 -3.44 -35.95 -2.62
C ILE A 15 -4.92 -36.36 -2.64
N GLY A 16 -5.25 -37.47 -3.31
CA GLY A 16 -6.64 -37.94 -3.38
C GLY A 16 -7.22 -38.39 -2.04
N ARG A 17 -6.38 -38.86 -1.12
CA ARG A 17 -6.82 -39.37 0.20
C ARG A 17 -6.75 -38.31 1.30
N CYS A 18 -5.73 -37.46 1.29
CA CYS A 18 -5.50 -36.40 2.25
C CYS A 18 -4.88 -35.18 1.56
N PRO A 19 -5.67 -34.30 0.92
CA PRO A 19 -5.13 -33.10 0.29
C PRO A 19 -4.59 -32.16 1.37
N LYS A 20 -3.31 -31.77 1.21
CA LYS A 20 -2.62 -30.79 2.06
C LYS A 20 -1.78 -29.88 1.18
N ASP A 21 -1.67 -28.61 1.53
CA ASP A 21 -0.88 -27.61 0.78
C ASP A 21 0.55 -28.09 0.54
N ASN A 22 1.20 -28.66 1.56
CA ASN A 22 2.58 -29.15 1.46
C ASN A 22 2.73 -30.32 0.47
N LEU A 23 1.70 -31.16 0.29
CA LEU A 23 1.73 -32.27 -0.67
C LEU A 23 1.65 -31.74 -2.10
N PHE A 24 0.79 -30.74 -2.35
CA PHE A 24 0.74 -30.08 -3.65
C PHE A 24 2.06 -29.37 -3.96
N LYS A 25 2.60 -28.59 -3.01
CA LYS A 25 3.90 -27.90 -3.17
C LYS A 25 5.03 -28.88 -3.48
N ALA A 26 5.14 -29.97 -2.72
CA ALA A 26 6.17 -30.99 -2.95
C ALA A 26 6.00 -31.70 -4.30
N TYR A 27 4.76 -31.99 -4.72
CA TYR A 27 4.53 -32.65 -6.00
C TYR A 27 4.81 -31.72 -7.18
N ILE A 28 4.40 -30.45 -7.10
CA ILE A 28 4.71 -29.43 -8.11
C ILE A 28 6.22 -29.22 -8.20
N GLN A 29 6.92 -29.12 -7.07
CA GLN A 29 8.38 -28.98 -7.07
C GLN A 29 9.08 -30.16 -7.74
N LEU A 30 8.60 -31.39 -7.51
CA LEU A 30 9.11 -32.59 -8.18
C LEU A 30 8.91 -32.52 -9.70
N GLU A 31 7.71 -32.18 -10.18
CA GLU A 31 7.44 -32.11 -11.63
C GLU A 31 8.17 -30.93 -12.28
N LEU A 32 8.39 -29.82 -11.55
CA LEU A 32 9.21 -28.70 -12.01
C LEU A 32 10.68 -29.09 -12.18
N GLN A 33 11.24 -29.85 -11.23
CA GLN A 33 12.60 -30.41 -11.34
C GLN A 33 12.75 -31.38 -12.52
N LEU A 34 11.66 -32.01 -12.94
CA LEU A 34 11.64 -32.90 -14.11
C LEU A 34 11.39 -32.14 -15.43
N GLY A 35 11.06 -30.85 -15.38
CA GLY A 35 10.75 -30.02 -16.55
C GLY A 35 9.35 -30.27 -17.15
N GLU A 36 8.47 -30.96 -16.43
CA GLU A 36 7.14 -31.37 -16.91
C GLU A 36 6.10 -30.27 -16.66
N VAL A 37 6.27 -29.13 -17.33
CA VAL A 37 5.41 -27.94 -17.19
C VAL A 37 3.91 -28.22 -17.37
N PRO A 38 3.46 -29.01 -18.37
CA PRO A 38 2.03 -29.29 -18.53
C PRO A 38 1.41 -29.99 -17.30
N ARG A 39 2.17 -30.87 -16.65
CA ARG A 39 1.72 -31.53 -15.42
C ARG A 39 1.70 -30.58 -14.24
N CYS A 40 2.67 -29.67 -14.14
CA CYS A 40 2.65 -28.61 -13.13
C CYS A 40 1.36 -27.78 -13.25
N ARG A 41 0.94 -27.43 -14.46
CA ARG A 41 -0.33 -26.70 -14.70
C ARG A 41 -1.54 -27.49 -14.24
N GLU A 42 -1.65 -28.76 -14.61
CA GLU A 42 -2.76 -29.61 -14.14
C GLU A 42 -2.79 -29.74 -12.61
N LEU A 43 -1.62 -29.80 -11.97
CA LEU A 43 -1.51 -29.86 -10.52
C LEU A 43 -1.93 -28.55 -9.86
N TYR A 44 -1.53 -27.40 -10.39
CA TYR A 44 -1.99 -26.09 -9.92
C TYR A 44 -3.51 -25.94 -10.10
N HIS A 45 -4.07 -26.35 -11.23
CA HIS A 45 -5.53 -26.34 -11.41
C HIS A 45 -6.25 -27.21 -10.37
N LYS A 46 -5.78 -28.43 -10.12
CA LYS A 46 -6.34 -29.30 -9.06
C LYS A 46 -6.17 -28.70 -7.66
N TYR A 47 -5.04 -28.03 -7.43
CA TYR A 47 -4.75 -27.38 -6.16
C TYR A 47 -5.72 -26.21 -5.89
N LEU A 48 -5.97 -25.38 -6.91
CA LEU A 48 -6.90 -24.26 -6.84
C LEU A 48 -8.37 -24.70 -6.81
N GLN A 49 -8.73 -25.82 -7.45
CA GLN A 49 -10.06 -26.43 -7.31
C GLN A 49 -10.33 -26.90 -5.88
N TRP A 50 -9.30 -27.42 -5.20
CA TRP A 50 -9.42 -27.87 -3.82
C TRP A 50 -9.40 -26.69 -2.83
N ASN A 51 -8.49 -25.73 -3.02
CA ASN A 51 -8.31 -24.59 -2.13
C ASN A 51 -8.12 -23.29 -2.91
N GLY A 52 -9.21 -22.78 -3.50
CA GLY A 52 -9.22 -21.55 -4.27
C GLY A 52 -9.02 -20.27 -3.44
N ALA A 53 -9.12 -20.36 -2.11
CA ALA A 53 -8.88 -19.23 -1.21
C ALA A 53 -7.38 -18.99 -0.94
N ASN A 54 -6.51 -19.95 -1.27
CA ASN A 54 -5.09 -19.88 -0.97
C ASN A 54 -4.34 -18.94 -1.92
N CYS A 55 -4.08 -17.71 -1.46
CA CYS A 55 -3.33 -16.72 -2.23
C CYS A 55 -1.90 -17.18 -2.59
N SER A 56 -1.24 -17.95 -1.72
CA SER A 56 0.12 -18.46 -2.03
C SER A 56 0.14 -19.45 -3.20
N ALA A 57 -0.97 -20.15 -3.43
CA ALA A 57 -1.13 -21.04 -4.57
C ALA A 57 -1.27 -20.25 -5.88
N TRP A 58 -2.07 -19.18 -5.84
CA TRP A 58 -2.26 -18.27 -6.97
C TRP A 58 -0.97 -17.55 -7.36
N THR A 59 -0.24 -16.99 -6.38
CA THR A 59 1.04 -16.31 -6.64
C THR A 59 2.07 -17.29 -7.22
N ALA A 60 2.23 -18.48 -6.64
CA ALA A 60 3.17 -19.47 -7.14
C ALA A 60 2.81 -19.99 -8.55
N PHE A 61 1.51 -20.06 -8.87
CA PHE A 61 1.08 -20.43 -10.23
C PHE A 61 1.38 -19.32 -11.24
N ALA A 62 1.13 -18.06 -10.86
CA ALA A 62 1.46 -16.90 -11.68
C ALA A 62 2.98 -16.76 -11.88
N GLU A 63 3.79 -16.93 -10.84
CA GLU A 63 5.26 -16.93 -10.90
C GLU A 63 5.78 -18.03 -11.85
N LEU A 64 5.17 -19.21 -11.83
CA LEU A 64 5.52 -20.28 -12.78
C LEU A 64 5.28 -19.82 -14.23
N GLU A 65 4.10 -19.29 -14.57
CA GLU A 65 3.83 -18.82 -15.93
C GLU A 65 4.72 -17.63 -16.33
N ALA A 66 5.01 -16.72 -15.40
CA ALA A 66 5.95 -15.62 -15.61
C ALA A 66 7.36 -16.14 -15.94
N SER A 67 7.83 -17.17 -15.22
CA SER A 67 9.13 -17.80 -15.48
C SER A 67 9.23 -18.50 -16.85
N LEU A 68 8.08 -18.84 -17.44
CA LEU A 68 7.96 -19.43 -18.77
C LEU A 68 7.81 -18.38 -19.88
N GLY A 69 7.70 -17.09 -19.52
CA GLY A 69 7.44 -15.99 -20.45
C GLY A 69 5.98 -15.86 -20.89
N GLU A 70 5.06 -16.61 -20.29
CA GLU A 70 3.63 -16.65 -20.64
C GLU A 70 2.86 -15.56 -19.86
N LEU A 71 3.16 -14.29 -20.14
CA LEU A 71 2.62 -13.15 -19.39
C LEU A 71 1.10 -13.02 -19.49
N GLU A 72 0.51 -13.31 -20.66
CA GLU A 72 -0.95 -13.25 -20.85
C GLU A 72 -1.68 -14.25 -19.95
N ARG A 73 -1.11 -15.46 -19.79
CA ARG A 73 -1.66 -16.46 -18.87
C ARG A 73 -1.46 -16.06 -17.43
N CYS A 74 -0.29 -15.52 -17.09
CA CYS A 74 0.00 -14.99 -15.77
C CYS A 74 -1.04 -13.93 -15.35
N ARG A 75 -1.33 -12.97 -16.24
CA ARG A 75 -2.36 -11.94 -16.05
C ARG A 75 -3.76 -12.54 -15.88
N ALA A 76 -4.14 -13.48 -16.75
CA ALA A 76 -5.43 -14.17 -16.62
C ALA A 76 -5.57 -14.92 -15.27
N ILE A 77 -4.48 -15.50 -14.76
CA ILE A 77 -4.46 -16.16 -13.45
C ILE A 77 -4.70 -15.14 -12.32
N TYR A 78 -4.04 -13.98 -12.37
CA TYR A 78 -4.27 -12.90 -11.39
C TYR A 78 -5.70 -12.35 -11.45
N GLU A 79 -6.23 -12.11 -12.65
CA GLU A 79 -7.63 -11.65 -12.82
C GLU A 79 -8.64 -12.67 -12.28
N LEU A 80 -8.43 -13.96 -12.56
CA LEU A 80 -9.24 -15.05 -12.01
C LEU A 80 -9.18 -15.09 -10.48
N ALA A 81 -8.00 -14.87 -9.91
CA ALA A 81 -7.81 -14.82 -8.47
C ALA A 81 -8.54 -13.62 -7.85
N ILE A 82 -8.41 -12.43 -8.46
CA ILE A 82 -9.08 -11.17 -8.06
C ILE A 82 -10.61 -11.27 -8.13
N GLY A 83 -11.13 -12.11 -9.03
CA GLY A 83 -12.56 -12.44 -9.16
C GLY A 83 -13.10 -13.40 -8.10
N GLN A 84 -12.26 -14.05 -7.29
CA GLN A 84 -12.72 -14.94 -6.22
C GLN A 84 -13.36 -14.15 -5.08
N ALA A 85 -14.46 -14.69 -4.53
CA ALA A 85 -15.23 -14.04 -3.47
C ALA A 85 -14.57 -14.11 -2.07
N SER A 86 -13.72 -15.12 -1.84
CA SER A 86 -13.04 -15.33 -0.56
C SER A 86 -11.57 -15.68 -0.80
N LEU A 87 -10.69 -14.77 -0.42
CA LEU A 87 -9.25 -14.92 -0.47
C LEU A 87 -8.69 -14.71 0.94
N ASP A 88 -7.72 -15.52 1.34
CA ASP A 88 -7.11 -15.46 2.69
C ASP A 88 -6.31 -14.15 2.89
N MET A 89 -5.41 -13.85 1.95
CA MET A 89 -4.54 -12.67 1.98
C MET A 89 -4.54 -11.94 0.63
N PRO A 90 -5.60 -11.17 0.31
CA PRO A 90 -5.72 -10.46 -0.96
C PRO A 90 -4.56 -9.49 -1.21
N GLU A 91 -4.06 -8.82 -0.16
CA GLU A 91 -2.96 -7.83 -0.25
C GLU A 91 -1.70 -8.41 -0.88
N MET A 92 -1.35 -9.67 -0.54
CA MET A 92 -0.17 -10.35 -1.07
C MET A 92 -0.31 -10.59 -2.57
N LEU A 93 -1.51 -10.97 -3.02
CA LEU A 93 -1.80 -11.22 -4.43
C LEU A 93 -1.69 -9.94 -5.25
N TRP A 94 -2.27 -8.83 -4.77
CA TRP A 94 -2.18 -7.52 -5.41
C TRP A 94 -0.74 -7.02 -5.51
N LYS A 95 0.02 -7.14 -4.41
CA LYS A 95 1.44 -6.77 -4.41
C LYS A 95 2.21 -7.57 -5.46
N SER A 96 2.03 -8.88 -5.48
CA SER A 96 2.67 -9.77 -6.47
C SER A 96 2.30 -9.41 -7.91
N TYR A 97 1.04 -9.02 -8.15
CA TYR A 97 0.60 -8.62 -9.48
C TYR A 97 1.17 -7.26 -9.91
N ILE A 98 1.18 -6.27 -9.00
CA ILE A 98 1.80 -4.95 -9.23
C ILE A 98 3.30 -5.10 -9.49
N ASP A 99 4.01 -5.86 -8.66
CA ASP A 99 5.45 -6.12 -8.81
C ASP A 99 5.75 -6.76 -10.18
N LEU A 100 4.87 -7.65 -10.67
CA LEU A 100 4.99 -8.23 -12.01
C LEU A 100 4.84 -7.17 -13.11
N GLU A 101 3.77 -6.38 -13.12
CA GLU A 101 3.55 -5.39 -14.18
C GLU A 101 4.64 -4.30 -14.20
N ILE A 102 5.15 -3.91 -13.01
CA ILE A 102 6.33 -3.04 -12.88
C ILE A 102 7.55 -3.70 -13.53
N SER A 103 7.80 -4.99 -13.27
CA SER A 103 8.93 -5.71 -13.85
C SER A 103 8.85 -5.83 -15.38
N GLN A 104 7.64 -5.79 -15.94
CA GLN A 104 7.41 -5.82 -17.39
C GLN A 104 7.43 -4.42 -18.03
N GLY A 105 7.48 -3.35 -17.24
CA GLY A 105 7.43 -1.97 -17.73
C GLY A 105 6.04 -1.52 -18.20
N GLU A 106 4.98 -2.18 -17.73
CA GLU A 106 3.61 -1.90 -18.16
C GLU A 106 2.95 -0.90 -17.22
N TRP A 107 3.39 0.35 -17.33
CA TRP A 107 3.02 1.44 -16.42
C TRP A 107 1.53 1.72 -16.42
N GLU A 108 0.89 1.82 -17.59
CA GLU A 108 -0.55 2.09 -17.72
C GLU A 108 -1.41 1.03 -17.03
N ARG A 109 -1.03 -0.24 -17.17
CA ARG A 109 -1.74 -1.36 -16.51
C ARG A 109 -1.55 -1.30 -15.01
N THR A 110 -0.34 -1.01 -14.56
CA THR A 110 -0.04 -0.85 -13.13
C THR A 110 -0.89 0.27 -12.52
N ARG A 111 -1.05 1.40 -13.21
CA ARG A 111 -1.96 2.49 -12.79
C ARG A 111 -3.42 2.01 -12.68
N ALA A 112 -3.90 1.28 -13.70
CA ALA A 112 -5.25 0.73 -13.67
C ALA A 112 -5.45 -0.26 -12.51
N LEU A 113 -4.43 -1.07 -12.19
CA LEU A 113 -4.45 -1.97 -11.04
C LEU A 113 -4.51 -1.22 -9.72
N TYR A 114 -3.71 -0.15 -9.54
CA TYR A 114 -3.81 0.69 -8.35
C TYR A 114 -5.18 1.35 -8.20
N ARG A 115 -5.77 1.84 -9.30
CA ARG A 115 -7.12 2.42 -9.28
C ARG A 115 -8.18 1.38 -8.87
N ASN A 116 -8.13 0.16 -9.43
CA ASN A 116 -9.03 -0.94 -9.04
C ASN A 116 -8.81 -1.34 -7.57
N LEU A 117 -7.56 -1.41 -7.14
CA LEU A 117 -7.22 -1.70 -5.74
C LEU A 117 -7.81 -0.63 -4.81
N LEU A 118 -7.68 0.65 -5.15
CA LEU A 118 -8.24 1.77 -4.37
C LEU A 118 -9.78 1.78 -4.35
N GLU A 119 -10.46 1.29 -5.40
CA GLU A 119 -11.92 1.12 -5.36
C GLU A 119 -12.35 0.08 -4.31
N ARG A 120 -11.53 -0.95 -4.09
CA ARG A 120 -11.80 -2.04 -3.13
C ARG A 120 -11.27 -1.74 -1.73
N THR A 121 -10.04 -1.26 -1.62
CA THR A 121 -9.32 -1.03 -0.36
C THR A 121 -8.74 0.40 -0.34
N LYS A 122 -9.44 1.31 0.35
CA LYS A 122 -9.00 2.72 0.50
C LYS A 122 -8.03 2.91 1.66
N HIS A 123 -7.06 2.00 1.81
CA HIS A 123 -6.07 2.06 2.87
C HIS A 123 -4.94 3.03 2.54
N VAL A 124 -4.42 3.73 3.56
CA VAL A 124 -3.32 4.71 3.41
C VAL A 124 -2.13 4.13 2.68
N LYS A 125 -1.73 2.91 3.03
CA LYS A 125 -0.56 2.25 2.43
C LYS A 125 -0.69 2.13 0.91
N VAL A 126 -1.89 1.91 0.39
CA VAL A 126 -2.15 1.80 -1.06
C VAL A 126 -1.96 3.15 -1.74
N TRP A 127 -2.51 4.22 -1.16
CA TRP A 127 -2.31 5.59 -1.65
C TRP A 127 -0.82 5.97 -1.67
N LEU A 128 -0.10 5.68 -0.59
CA LEU A 128 1.33 5.94 -0.49
C LEU A 128 2.14 5.14 -1.52
N SER A 129 1.83 3.85 -1.69
CA SER A 129 2.50 3.03 -2.70
C SER A 129 2.19 3.49 -4.12
N PHE A 130 0.96 3.98 -4.38
CA PHE A 130 0.59 4.47 -5.71
C PHE A 130 1.34 5.76 -6.06
N ALA A 131 1.42 6.71 -5.12
CA ALA A 131 2.20 7.93 -5.32
C ALA A 131 3.71 7.64 -5.48
N ALA A 132 4.27 6.73 -4.67
CA ALA A 132 5.66 6.30 -4.82
C ALA A 132 5.90 5.64 -6.19
N PHE A 133 4.95 4.81 -6.66
CA PHE A 133 5.01 4.19 -7.98
C PHE A 133 5.01 5.22 -9.11
N GLU A 134 4.16 6.25 -9.09
CA GLU A 134 4.14 7.27 -10.16
C GLU A 134 5.49 7.97 -10.29
N ARG A 135 6.14 8.27 -9.15
CA ARG A 135 7.50 8.82 -9.13
C ARG A 135 8.50 7.84 -9.73
N ASP A 136 8.52 6.61 -9.25
CA ASP A 136 9.51 5.60 -9.67
C ASP A 136 9.35 5.24 -11.16
N ALA A 137 8.11 5.14 -11.65
CA ALA A 137 7.80 4.94 -13.07
C ALA A 137 8.31 6.12 -13.92
N GLY A 138 8.09 7.35 -13.46
CA GLY A 138 8.60 8.55 -14.10
C GLY A 138 10.10 8.62 -14.21
N GLU A 139 10.81 8.23 -13.14
CA GLU A 139 12.27 8.22 -13.14
C GLU A 139 12.83 7.17 -14.10
N ILE A 140 12.23 5.97 -14.14
CA ILE A 140 12.63 4.91 -15.08
C ILE A 140 12.39 5.36 -16.53
N GLU A 141 11.23 5.96 -16.84
CA GLU A 141 10.96 6.51 -18.18
C GLU A 141 11.92 7.66 -18.54
N ALA A 142 12.31 8.48 -17.56
CA ALA A 142 13.27 9.56 -17.76
C ALA A 142 14.69 9.03 -18.01
N GLU A 143 15.14 8.03 -17.27
CA GLU A 143 16.43 7.36 -17.48
C GLU A 143 16.51 6.75 -18.89
N ALA A 144 15.46 6.06 -19.34
CA ALA A 144 15.39 5.52 -20.70
C ALA A 144 15.50 6.62 -21.78
N ALA A 145 14.88 7.78 -21.56
CA ALA A 145 15.00 8.92 -22.47
C ALA A 145 16.41 9.55 -22.47
N LEU A 146 17.09 9.57 -21.31
CA LEU A 146 18.47 10.04 -21.21
C LEU A 146 19.45 9.13 -21.97
N GLU A 147 19.22 7.81 -21.98
CA GLU A 147 20.01 6.87 -22.78
C GLU A 147 19.88 7.14 -24.29
N GLU A 148 18.71 7.61 -24.73
CA GLU A 148 18.47 8.08 -26.10
C GLU A 148 19.02 9.50 -26.37
N ALA A 149 19.71 10.10 -25.40
CA ALA A 149 20.21 11.48 -25.39
C ALA A 149 19.11 12.56 -25.54
N ASP A 150 17.87 12.23 -25.19
CA ASP A 150 16.72 13.14 -25.21
C ASP A 150 16.46 13.76 -23.83
N ASN A 151 17.31 14.74 -23.48
CA ASN A 151 17.19 15.47 -22.21
C ASN A 151 15.85 16.20 -22.05
N ALA A 152 15.20 16.59 -23.17
CA ALA A 152 13.93 17.29 -23.13
C ALA A 152 12.82 16.34 -22.69
N LYS A 153 12.75 15.16 -23.32
CA LYS A 153 11.80 14.10 -22.97
C LYS A 153 12.00 13.58 -21.54
N ALA A 154 13.25 13.46 -21.09
CA ALA A 154 13.53 13.08 -19.69
C ALA A 154 12.97 14.10 -18.67
N GLY A 155 13.09 15.40 -18.97
CA GLY A 155 12.51 16.46 -18.15
C GLY A 155 10.97 16.44 -18.16
N GLU A 156 10.37 16.20 -19.33
CA GLU A 156 8.92 16.04 -19.48
C GLU A 156 8.40 14.86 -18.65
N LYS A 157 9.06 13.69 -18.72
CA LYS A 157 8.67 12.50 -17.94
C LYS A 157 8.72 12.69 -16.44
N ARG A 158 9.76 13.35 -15.92
CA ARG A 158 9.82 13.71 -14.49
C ARG A 158 8.72 14.68 -14.09
N ALA A 159 8.38 15.65 -14.95
CA ALA A 159 7.30 16.59 -14.68
C ALA A 159 5.92 15.91 -14.70
N GLU A 160 5.65 15.05 -15.68
CA GLU A 160 4.42 14.23 -15.76
C GLU A 160 4.24 13.38 -14.50
N ALA A 161 5.30 12.69 -14.08
CA ALA A 161 5.29 11.85 -12.89
C ALA A 161 5.05 12.62 -11.60
N LYS A 162 5.64 13.83 -11.48
CA LYS A 162 5.36 14.72 -10.36
C LYS A 162 3.89 15.11 -10.31
N VAL A 163 3.32 15.57 -11.44
CA VAL A 163 1.91 15.95 -11.52
C VAL A 163 1.01 14.77 -11.16
N ALA A 164 1.29 13.58 -11.69
CA ALA A 164 0.54 12.37 -11.37
C ALA A 164 0.62 12.01 -9.88
N ALA A 165 1.80 12.09 -9.26
CA ALA A 165 1.97 11.83 -7.83
C ALA A 165 1.22 12.87 -6.97
N ASP A 166 1.29 14.15 -7.32
CA ASP A 166 0.58 15.25 -6.64
C ASP A 166 -0.94 15.09 -6.76
N GLU A 167 -1.44 14.64 -7.91
CA GLU A 167 -2.86 14.30 -8.10
C GLU A 167 -3.28 13.15 -7.16
N VAL A 168 -2.49 12.09 -7.07
CA VAL A 168 -2.74 10.96 -6.17
C VAL A 168 -2.77 11.39 -4.71
N PHE A 169 -1.82 12.24 -4.28
CA PHE A 169 -1.82 12.79 -2.92
C PHE A 169 -3.01 13.71 -2.65
N THR A 170 -3.41 14.51 -3.62
CA THR A 170 -4.58 15.39 -3.52
C THR A 170 -5.86 14.58 -3.38
N GLU A 171 -6.03 13.53 -4.19
CA GLU A 171 -7.15 12.59 -4.08
C GLU A 171 -7.16 11.87 -2.72
N ALA A 172 -6.00 11.40 -2.25
CA ALA A 172 -5.85 10.75 -0.96
C ALA A 172 -6.22 11.71 0.19
N GLU A 173 -5.74 12.96 0.17
CA GLU A 173 -6.04 13.95 1.19
C GLU A 173 -7.55 14.26 1.23
N ALA A 174 -8.19 14.42 0.07
CA ALA A 174 -9.63 14.63 -0.03
C ALA A 174 -10.41 13.45 0.57
N HIS A 175 -10.02 12.22 0.23
CA HIS A 175 -10.64 11.01 0.77
C HIS A 175 -10.51 10.92 2.30
N PHE A 176 -9.33 11.16 2.88
CA PHE A 176 -9.13 11.10 4.33
C PHE A 176 -9.75 12.29 5.07
N LYS A 177 -9.87 13.44 4.42
CA LYS A 177 -10.63 14.59 4.93
C LYS A 177 -12.12 14.27 5.02
N ASP A 178 -12.70 13.68 3.99
CA ASP A 178 -14.14 13.35 3.94
C ASP A 178 -14.51 12.17 4.84
N SER A 179 -13.61 11.20 5.01
CA SER A 179 -13.80 10.06 5.92
C SER A 179 -13.51 10.38 7.39
N GLY A 180 -12.97 11.57 7.70
CA GLY A 180 -12.63 11.99 9.07
C GLY A 180 -11.43 11.27 9.68
N GLN A 181 -10.68 10.53 8.88
CA GLN A 181 -9.50 9.75 9.25
C GLN A 181 -8.27 10.67 9.35
N LYS A 182 -8.13 11.33 10.50
CA LYS A 182 -7.14 12.39 10.70
C LYS A 182 -5.70 11.87 10.73
N GLU A 183 -5.44 10.71 11.32
CA GLU A 183 -4.10 10.14 11.44
C GLU A 183 -3.58 9.72 10.07
N GLU A 184 -4.43 9.05 9.30
CA GLU A 184 -4.21 8.65 7.93
C GLU A 184 -3.92 9.85 7.02
N ARG A 185 -4.70 10.92 7.17
CA ARG A 185 -4.46 12.18 6.46
C ARG A 185 -3.10 12.78 6.80
N VAL A 186 -2.65 12.69 8.06
CA VAL A 186 -1.32 13.17 8.46
C VAL A 186 -0.23 12.35 7.76
N LEU A 187 -0.36 11.03 7.73
CA LEU A 187 0.61 10.15 7.07
C LEU A 187 0.74 10.46 5.57
N VAL A 188 -0.38 10.74 4.89
CA VAL A 188 -0.40 11.16 3.49
C VAL A 188 0.36 12.47 3.29
N LEU A 189 0.11 13.49 4.13
CA LEU A 189 0.81 14.78 4.05
C LEU A 189 2.30 14.67 4.40
N GLU A 190 2.66 13.84 5.39
CA GLU A 190 4.06 13.60 5.75
C GLU A 190 4.81 12.93 4.59
N ALA A 191 4.20 11.93 3.96
CA ALA A 191 4.79 11.26 2.79
C ALA A 191 4.90 12.20 1.59
N TRP A 192 3.88 13.03 1.33
CA TRP A 192 3.92 14.05 0.28
C TRP A 192 5.08 15.02 0.51
N ARG A 193 5.31 15.46 1.76
CA ARG A 193 6.43 16.34 2.09
C ARG A 193 7.78 15.69 1.82
N VAL A 194 7.95 14.44 2.24
CA VAL A 194 9.19 13.69 1.99
C VAL A 194 9.46 13.59 0.49
N MET A 195 8.43 13.31 -0.32
CA MET A 195 8.57 13.27 -1.77
C MET A 195 9.00 14.62 -2.35
N LEU A 196 8.40 15.73 -1.92
CA LEU A 196 8.75 17.07 -2.41
C LEU A 196 10.19 17.47 -2.02
N ASP A 197 10.60 17.12 -0.80
CA ASP A 197 11.96 17.36 -0.31
C ASP A 197 13.00 16.58 -1.13
N GLU A 198 12.69 15.35 -1.55
CA GLU A 198 13.56 14.52 -2.41
C GLU A 198 13.68 15.08 -3.84
N VAL A 199 12.59 15.59 -4.42
CA VAL A 199 12.61 16.27 -5.73
C VAL A 199 13.33 17.62 -5.65
N GLY A 200 13.44 18.20 -4.44
CA GLY A 200 14.09 19.48 -4.21
C GLY A 200 13.19 20.68 -4.54
N ASP A 201 11.88 20.48 -4.65
CA ASP A 201 10.94 21.55 -4.94
C ASP A 201 10.57 22.33 -3.67
N ARG A 202 11.35 23.38 -3.41
CA ARG A 202 11.19 24.22 -2.23
C ARG A 202 9.90 25.04 -2.22
N GLY A 203 9.25 25.23 -3.37
CA GLY A 203 8.01 26.00 -3.49
C GLY A 203 6.84 25.24 -2.89
N ASP A 204 6.60 24.04 -3.42
CA ASP A 204 5.47 23.20 -3.00
C ASP A 204 5.62 22.69 -1.57
N ALA A 205 6.86 22.47 -1.11
CA ALA A 205 7.14 22.09 0.28
C ALA A 205 6.66 23.15 1.30
N ALA A 206 6.71 24.44 0.94
CA ALA A 206 6.26 25.51 1.82
C ALA A 206 4.72 25.59 1.90
N GLU A 207 4.03 25.39 0.77
CA GLU A 207 2.56 25.32 0.73
C GLU A 207 2.04 24.11 1.51
N LEU A 208 2.69 22.96 1.36
CA LEU A 208 2.35 21.76 2.10
C LEU A 208 2.62 21.91 3.61
N ALA A 209 3.74 22.55 3.98
CA ALA A 209 4.03 22.86 5.38
C ALA A 209 2.95 23.74 6.03
N ALA A 210 2.30 24.63 5.28
CA ALA A 210 1.18 25.42 5.76
C ALA A 210 -0.11 24.60 5.94
N ARG A 211 -0.23 23.43 5.29
CA ARG A 211 -1.37 22.50 5.41
C ARG A 211 -1.18 21.46 6.51
N MET A 212 0.02 21.33 7.06
CA MET A 212 0.36 20.33 8.09
C MET A 212 -0.43 20.54 9.40
N PRO A 213 -0.98 19.46 9.99
CA PRO A 213 -1.70 19.54 11.25
C PRO A 213 -0.77 19.67 12.46
N LYS A 214 -1.30 20.28 13.52
CA LYS A 214 -0.64 20.29 14.83
C LYS A 214 -1.08 19.09 15.64
N ARG A 215 -0.12 18.32 16.15
CA ARG A 215 -0.35 17.20 17.07
C ARG A 215 -0.57 17.72 18.49
N VAL A 216 -1.75 17.47 19.05
CA VAL A 216 -2.15 17.93 20.40
C VAL A 216 -2.49 16.72 21.26
N LYS A 217 -1.99 16.70 22.51
CA LYS A 217 -2.36 15.68 23.49
C LYS A 217 -3.70 16.03 24.13
N ARG A 218 -4.66 15.10 24.10
CA ARG A 218 -5.97 15.23 24.75
C ARG A 218 -6.18 14.06 25.73
N LYS A 219 -7.09 14.26 26.68
CA LYS A 219 -7.50 13.23 27.65
C LYS A 219 -8.96 12.91 27.40
N ARG A 220 -9.28 11.65 27.09
CA ARG A 220 -10.65 11.16 27.06
C ARG A 220 -10.92 10.31 28.29
N GLN A 221 -12.14 10.38 28.80
CA GLN A 221 -12.55 9.52 29.91
C GLN A 221 -12.87 8.14 29.33
N VAL A 222 -12.18 7.11 29.81
CA VAL A 222 -12.47 5.72 29.46
C VAL A 222 -13.65 5.29 30.32
N VAL A 223 -14.68 4.77 29.67
CA VAL A 223 -15.87 4.23 30.33
C VAL A 223 -15.79 2.71 30.21
N THR A 224 -15.97 1.98 31.32
CA THR A 224 -16.11 0.52 31.30
C THR A 224 -17.43 0.10 30.65
N ASP A 225 -17.56 -1.17 30.28
CA ASP A 225 -18.81 -1.74 29.72
C ASP A 225 -20.05 -1.51 30.61
N ASP A 226 -19.84 -1.26 31.92
CA ASP A 226 -20.89 -0.95 32.90
C ASP A 226 -21.26 0.55 32.98
N GLY A 227 -20.65 1.41 32.15
CA GLY A 227 -20.92 2.85 32.17
C GLY A 227 -20.17 3.63 33.25
N GLU A 228 -19.30 2.98 34.03
CA GLU A 228 -18.50 3.63 35.06
C GLU A 228 -17.20 4.23 34.50
N ALA A 229 -16.75 5.35 35.08
CA ALA A 229 -15.52 6.00 34.65
C ALA A 229 -14.29 5.20 35.09
N ALA A 230 -13.68 4.47 34.17
CA ALA A 230 -12.55 3.57 34.38
C ALA A 230 -11.18 4.27 34.41
N GLY A 231 -11.12 5.56 34.04
CA GLY A 231 -9.90 6.35 34.05
C GLY A 231 -9.85 7.40 32.94
N TRP A 232 -8.70 8.07 32.81
CA TRP A 232 -8.40 8.98 31.70
C TRP A 232 -7.38 8.32 30.78
N GLU A 233 -7.69 8.20 29.49
CA GLU A 233 -6.75 7.78 28.46
C GLU A 233 -6.22 9.01 27.72
N GLU A 234 -4.89 9.13 27.66
CA GLU A 234 -4.22 10.14 26.86
C GLU A 234 -4.19 9.67 25.41
N TYR A 235 -4.80 10.45 24.50
CA TYR A 235 -4.78 10.18 23.06
C TYR A 235 -4.24 11.41 22.31
N TYR A 236 -3.68 11.18 21.12
CA TYR A 236 -3.25 12.26 20.24
C TYR A 236 -4.39 12.65 19.31
N ASP A 237 -4.61 13.95 19.18
CA ASP A 237 -5.54 14.54 18.22
C ASP A 237 -4.75 15.44 17.27
N TYR A 238 -5.21 15.54 16.03
CA TYR A 238 -4.56 16.32 14.99
C TYR A 238 -5.49 17.46 14.60
N ILE A 239 -5.02 18.69 14.78
CA ILE A 239 -5.78 19.89 14.43
C ILE A 239 -5.21 20.45 13.13
N PHE A 240 -6.01 20.39 12.07
CA PHE A 240 -5.64 20.97 10.78
C PHE A 240 -5.82 22.49 10.83
N PRO A 241 -4.98 23.27 10.12
CA PRO A 241 -5.07 24.74 10.09
C PRO A 241 -6.46 25.28 9.71
N GLU A 242 -7.21 24.57 8.86
CA GLU A 242 -8.59 24.91 8.49
C GLU A 242 -9.59 24.76 9.65
N GLU A 243 -9.37 23.79 10.55
CA GLU A 243 -10.20 23.59 11.75
C GLU A 243 -9.95 24.69 12.79
N GLU A 244 -8.68 25.14 12.90
CA GLU A 244 -8.30 26.30 13.72
C GLU A 244 -8.96 27.60 13.24
N ALA A 245 -9.14 27.77 11.92
CA ALA A 245 -9.82 28.92 11.34
C ALA A 245 -11.34 28.92 11.64
N LYS A 246 -11.96 27.74 11.74
CA LYS A 246 -13.40 27.57 11.99
C LYS A 246 -13.78 27.64 13.48
N ALA A 247 -12.82 27.56 14.41
CA ALA A 247 -13.06 27.58 15.84
C ALA A 247 -12.32 28.74 16.57
N PRO A 248 -12.84 29.98 16.52
CA PRO A 248 -12.21 31.15 17.17
C PRO A 248 -12.06 30.99 18.70
N ASN A 249 -12.87 30.14 19.32
CA ASN A 249 -12.84 29.87 20.76
C ASN A 249 -11.55 29.15 21.21
N LEU A 250 -10.90 28.39 20.31
CA LEU A 250 -9.61 27.72 20.62
C LEU A 250 -8.47 28.74 20.72
N LYS A 251 -8.46 29.78 19.86
CA LYS A 251 -7.45 30.85 19.91
C LYS A 251 -7.52 31.67 21.20
N ILE A 252 -8.73 31.94 21.69
CA ILE A 252 -8.94 32.63 22.98
C ILE A 252 -8.39 31.78 24.13
N LEU A 253 -8.63 30.46 24.10
CA LEU A 253 -8.18 29.53 25.13
C LEU A 253 -6.65 29.29 25.09
N GLU A 254 -6.05 29.28 23.90
CA GLU A 254 -4.59 29.27 23.73
C GLU A 254 -3.93 30.57 24.22
N MET A 255 -4.51 31.74 23.91
CA MET A 255 -4.04 33.02 24.43
C MET A 255 -4.15 33.09 25.96
N ALA A 256 -5.25 32.57 26.53
CA ALA A 256 -5.42 32.47 27.97
C ALA A 256 -4.38 31.55 28.63
N ASN A 257 -4.07 30.41 28.00
CA ASN A 257 -3.02 29.50 28.48
C ASN A 257 -1.61 30.09 28.35
N LYS A 258 -1.33 30.84 27.27
CA LYS A 258 -0.05 31.56 27.10
C LYS A 258 0.11 32.66 28.15
N TRP A 259 -0.95 33.43 28.43
CA TRP A 259 -0.96 34.42 29.49
C TRP A 259 -0.72 33.79 30.87
N LYS A 260 -1.37 32.66 31.15
CA LYS A 260 -1.18 31.91 32.41
C LYS A 260 0.27 31.41 32.54
N ARG A 261 0.88 30.87 31.48
CA ARG A 261 2.28 30.45 31.48
C ARG A 261 3.25 31.62 31.67
N GLN A 262 2.99 32.76 31.03
CA GLN A 262 3.78 33.98 31.20
C GLN A 262 3.69 34.51 32.64
N LYS A 263 2.51 34.48 33.25
CA LYS A 263 2.35 34.84 34.67
C LYS A 263 3.14 33.94 35.60
N VAL A 264 3.10 32.62 35.38
CA VAL A 264 3.87 31.66 36.20
C VAL A 264 5.38 31.89 36.06
N VAL A 265 5.88 32.19 34.86
CA VAL A 265 7.30 32.53 34.65
C VAL A 265 7.66 33.87 35.29
N GLN A 266 6.74 34.84 35.27
CA GLN A 266 6.94 36.17 35.86
C GLN A 266 6.88 36.16 37.39
N GLU A 267 6.05 35.29 37.98
CA GLU A 267 5.99 35.06 39.43
C GLU A 267 7.22 34.26 39.92
N GLN A 268 7.76 33.33 39.13
CA GLN A 268 8.97 32.57 39.47
C GLN A 268 10.27 33.36 39.32
N GLY A 269 10.30 34.42 38.49
CA GLY A 269 11.45 35.31 38.36
C GLY A 269 11.46 36.52 39.30
N ALA A 270 10.47 36.62 40.20
CA ALA A 270 10.37 37.70 41.18
C ALA A 270 10.76 37.27 42.62
N ASP A 271 11.11 36.00 42.81
CA ASP A 271 11.55 35.40 44.08
C ASP A 271 13.06 35.06 44.11
N ASP A 272 13.85 35.51 43.11
CA ASP A 272 15.32 35.55 43.10
C ASP A 272 15.83 37.00 43.23
#